data_AF-A0A7R9QJH6-F1
#
_entry.id   AF-A0A7R9QJH6-F1
#
_cell.length_a   1.000
_cell.length_b   1.000
_cell.length_c   1.000
_cell.angle_alpha   90.00
_cell.angle_beta   90.00
_cell.angle_gamma   90.00
#
_symmetry.space_group_name_H-M   'P 1'
#
loop_
_entity.id
_entity.type
_entity.pdbx_description
1 polymer ?
#
loop_
_entity_poly.entity_id
_entity_poly.type
_entity_poly.pdbx_seq_one_letter_code
_entity_poly.pdbx_strand_id
1 'polypeptide(L)'
;IKDATPAILIGISFFIIPSNLKQFYSETENKKMETLLDWKTVQTKMPWGVILLLGGGFAMAEGIEKSGLSDWFSEELSTFENISPRIAMIALTVVAALVTEVASNVACATVILPVVNTMAIKMGVHPLLLMMPVTIGVSFAFMFPVATPPNAIVFESLGLKTIEM
;
A
#
# COMPACT_ATOMS: atom_id res chain seq x y z
N ILE A 1 19.00 -2.52 12.58
CA ILE A 1 17.73 -2.51 13.35
C ILE A 1 16.76 -1.69 12.52
N LYS A 2 15.71 -2.31 11.97
CA LYS A 2 14.73 -1.61 11.11
C LYS A 2 13.78 -0.81 12.01
N ASP A 3 13.25 0.31 11.53
CA ASP A 3 12.37 1.21 12.29
C ASP A 3 11.09 0.52 12.83
N ALA A 4 10.75 -0.65 12.28
CA ALA A 4 9.66 -1.49 12.76
C ALA A 4 9.88 -2.06 14.18
N THR A 5 11.13 -2.32 14.59
CA THR A 5 11.43 -2.92 15.90
C THR A 5 11.00 -2.03 17.07
N PRO A 6 11.36 -0.72 17.13
CA PRO A 6 10.87 0.15 18.19
C PRO A 6 9.35 0.37 18.13
N ALA A 7 8.74 0.43 16.93
CA ALA A 7 7.29 0.59 16.79
C ALA A 7 6.50 -0.59 17.38
N ILE A 8 6.95 -1.83 17.12
CA ILE A 8 6.35 -3.06 17.69
C ILE A 8 6.49 -3.06 19.22
N LEU A 9 7.66 -2.66 19.73
CA LEU A 9 7.94 -2.63 21.16
C LEU A 9 7.03 -1.62 21.89
N ILE A 10 6.84 -0.43 21.31
CA ILE A 10 5.91 0.59 21.83
C ILE A 10 4.46 0.08 21.77
N GLY A 11 4.07 -0.55 20.67
CA GLY A 11 2.72 -1.12 20.51
C GLY A 11 2.40 -2.18 21.56
N ILE A 12 3.33 -3.10 21.83
CA ILE A 12 3.20 -4.12 22.89
C ILE A 12 3.13 -3.46 24.28
N SER A 13 3.90 -2.39 24.50
CA SER A 13 3.91 -1.68 25.78
C SER A 13 2.54 -1.07 26.12
N PHE A 14 1.75 -0.65 25.14
CA PHE A 14 0.39 -0.15 25.38
C PHE A 14 -0.61 -1.21 25.86
N PHE A 15 -0.33 -2.50 25.66
CA PHE A 15 -1.11 -3.59 26.26
C PHE A 15 -0.68 -3.90 27.71
N ILE A 16 0.45 -3.35 28.17
CA ILE A 16 0.99 -3.61 29.51
C ILE A 16 0.75 -2.40 30.44
N ILE A 17 0.80 -1.18 29.89
CA ILE A 17 0.67 0.05 30.68
C ILE A 17 -0.80 0.28 31.05
N PRO A 18 -1.13 0.45 32.34
CA PRO A 18 -2.50 0.73 32.80
C PRO A 18 -2.96 2.13 32.39
N SER A 19 -4.23 2.27 32.06
CA SER A 19 -4.86 3.55 31.65
C SER A 19 -4.95 4.57 32.80
N ASN A 20 -4.91 4.10 34.05
CA ASN A 20 -5.00 4.95 35.24
C ASN A 20 -3.89 4.63 36.27
N LEU A 21 -2.87 5.50 36.34
CA LEU A 21 -1.75 5.41 37.29
C LEU A 21 -2.20 5.46 38.76
N LYS A 22 -3.35 6.08 39.10
CA LYS A 22 -3.86 6.13 40.48
C LYS A 22 -4.45 4.80 40.95
N GLN A 23 -4.92 3.96 40.01
CA GLN A 23 -5.41 2.61 40.30
C GLN A 23 -4.27 1.63 40.67
N PHE A 24 -3.02 1.99 40.35
CA PHE A 24 -1.83 1.23 40.74
C PHE A 24 -1.47 1.40 42.23
N TYR A 25 -1.91 2.50 42.87
CA TYR A 25 -1.58 2.85 44.26
C TYR A 25 -2.75 2.60 45.25
N SER A 26 -3.95 2.31 44.74
CA SER A 26 -5.14 2.12 45.57
C SER A 26 -5.38 0.62 45.79
N GLU A 27 -5.12 0.17 47.02
CA GLU A 27 -5.25 -1.21 47.52
C GLU A 27 -6.71 -1.69 47.69
N THR A 28 -7.66 -1.09 46.96
CA THR A 28 -9.10 -1.31 47.18
C THR A 28 -9.79 -1.80 45.92
N GLU A 29 -10.21 -3.07 46.02
CA GLU A 29 -11.17 -3.81 45.20
C GLU A 29 -10.74 -4.32 43.81
N ASN A 30 -11.22 -5.54 43.53
CA ASN A 30 -11.08 -6.41 42.34
C ASN A 30 -11.54 -5.76 41.01
N LYS A 31 -11.08 -4.56 40.70
CA LYS A 31 -11.40 -3.88 39.45
C LYS A 31 -10.35 -4.25 38.41
N LYS A 32 -10.77 -4.96 37.35
CA LYS A 32 -9.94 -5.32 36.20
C LYS A 32 -9.08 -4.11 35.80
N MET A 33 -7.75 -4.29 35.76
CA MET A 33 -6.84 -3.26 35.25
C MET A 33 -7.21 -3.00 33.79
N GLU A 34 -7.67 -1.79 33.49
CA GLU A 34 -7.88 -1.35 32.11
C GLU A 34 -6.53 -0.89 31.56
N THR A 35 -6.10 -1.47 30.45
CA THR A 35 -4.85 -1.14 29.76
C THR A 35 -5.07 0.05 28.82
N LEU A 36 -3.99 0.74 28.41
CA LEU A 36 -4.08 1.84 27.44
C LEU A 36 -4.66 1.41 26.10
N LEU A 37 -4.42 0.16 25.69
CA LEU A 37 -4.89 -0.41 24.44
C LEU A 37 -5.56 -1.77 24.66
N ASP A 38 -6.86 -1.83 24.39
CA ASP A 38 -7.61 -3.09 24.43
C ASP A 38 -7.56 -3.83 23.10
N TRP A 39 -7.48 -5.16 23.15
CA TRP A 39 -7.50 -6.02 21.97
C TRP A 39 -8.75 -5.78 21.10
N LYS A 40 -9.90 -5.56 21.74
CA LYS A 40 -11.16 -5.27 21.04
C LYS A 40 -11.04 -4.01 20.17
N THR A 41 -10.37 -2.97 20.68
CA THR A 41 -10.14 -1.72 19.97
C THR A 41 -9.21 -1.94 18.78
N VAL A 42 -8.12 -2.69 18.97
CA VAL A 42 -7.17 -3.02 17.90
C VAL A 42 -7.85 -3.84 16.81
N GLN A 43 -8.59 -4.88 17.17
CA GLN A 43 -9.32 -5.71 16.22
C GLN A 43 -10.29 -4.89 15.37
N THR A 44 -11.07 -3.98 15.97
CA THR A 44 -12.08 -3.19 15.25
C THR A 44 -11.49 -2.04 14.45
N LYS A 45 -10.43 -1.39 14.94
CA LYS A 45 -9.88 -0.17 14.32
C LYS A 45 -8.68 -0.41 13.40
N MET A 46 -7.99 -1.55 13.50
CA MET A 46 -6.89 -1.87 12.59
C MET A 46 -7.40 -2.22 11.19
N PRO A 47 -6.83 -1.62 10.12
CA PRO A 47 -7.13 -2.00 8.75
C PRO A 47 -6.37 -3.28 8.38
N TRP A 48 -6.79 -4.44 8.90
CA TRP A 48 -6.16 -5.74 8.67
C TRP A 48 -5.99 -6.08 7.18
N GLY A 49 -6.95 -5.66 6.36
CA GLY A 49 -6.88 -5.83 4.90
C GLY A 49 -5.66 -5.16 4.30
N VAL A 50 -5.27 -3.97 4.76
CA VAL A 50 -4.08 -3.26 4.25
C VAL A 50 -2.79 -4.00 4.64
N ILE A 51 -2.73 -4.54 5.86
CA ILE A 51 -1.56 -5.30 6.33
C ILE A 51 -1.40 -6.57 5.51
N LEU A 52 -2.48 -7.32 5.30
CA LEU A 52 -2.47 -8.53 4.47
C LEU A 52 -2.13 -8.21 3.01
N LEU A 53 -2.63 -7.09 2.49
CA LEU A 53 -2.37 -6.66 1.12
C LEU A 53 -0.91 -6.29 0.90
N LEU A 54 -0.32 -5.47 1.79
CA LEU A 54 1.10 -5.12 1.74
C LEU A 54 1.98 -6.37 1.87
N GLY A 55 1.68 -7.27 2.82
CA GLY A 55 2.38 -8.53 2.98
C GLY A 55 2.28 -9.43 1.74
N GLY A 56 1.09 -9.53 1.14
CA GLY A 56 0.85 -10.24 -0.11
C GLY A 56 1.63 -9.65 -1.28
N GLY A 57 1.77 -8.32 -1.35
CA GLY A 57 2.60 -7.64 -2.34
C GLY A 57 4.07 -7.95 -2.23
N PHE A 58 4.62 -7.93 -1.02
CA PHE A 58 6.01 -8.32 -0.80
C PHE A 58 6.25 -9.80 -1.13
N ALA A 59 5.30 -10.68 -0.77
CA ALA A 59 5.36 -12.08 -1.14
C ALA A 59 5.28 -12.28 -2.68
N MET A 60 4.44 -11.50 -3.36
CA MET A 60 4.33 -11.51 -4.82
C MET A 60 5.60 -10.99 -5.49
N ALA A 61 6.19 -9.91 -4.97
CA ALA A 61 7.47 -9.37 -5.41
C ALA A 61 8.57 -10.43 -5.38
N GLU A 62 8.71 -11.11 -4.23
CA GLU A 62 9.68 -12.19 -4.04
C GLU A 62 9.34 -13.41 -4.91
N GLY A 63 8.06 -13.70 -5.12
CA GLY A 63 7.59 -14.75 -6.03
C GLY A 63 7.95 -14.48 -7.50
N ILE A 64 7.82 -13.24 -7.96
CA ILE A 64 8.21 -12.81 -9.32
C ILE A 64 9.72 -12.97 -9.51
N GLU A 65 10.53 -12.60 -8.51
CA GLU A 65 11.99 -12.77 -8.52
C GLU A 65 12.39 -14.25 -8.53
N LYS A 66 11.84 -15.05 -7.61
CA LYS A 66 12.19 -16.48 -7.49
C LYS A 66 11.68 -17.34 -8.65
N SER A 67 10.57 -16.97 -9.28
CA SER A 67 10.02 -17.69 -10.43
C SER A 67 10.80 -17.46 -11.72
N GLY A 68 11.73 -16.49 -11.73
CA GLY A 68 12.41 -16.06 -12.96
C GLY A 68 11.48 -15.31 -13.92
N LEU A 69 10.23 -15.01 -13.51
CA LEU A 69 9.31 -14.21 -14.30
C LEU A 69 9.87 -12.80 -14.50
N SER A 70 10.56 -12.25 -13.49
CA SER A 70 11.32 -11.01 -13.62
C SER A 70 12.32 -11.05 -14.77
N ASP A 71 13.08 -12.15 -14.90
CA ASP A 71 14.12 -12.28 -15.92
C ASP A 71 13.52 -12.50 -17.31
N TRP A 72 12.49 -13.35 -17.42
CA TRP A 72 11.75 -13.54 -18.67
C TRP A 72 11.09 -12.23 -19.15
N PHE A 73 10.45 -11.49 -18.24
CA PHE A 73 9.84 -10.19 -18.56
C PHE A 73 10.91 -9.16 -18.95
N SER A 74 12.10 -9.25 -18.35
CA SER A 74 13.25 -8.40 -18.68
C SER A 74 13.87 -8.74 -20.03
N GLU A 75 13.92 -10.02 -20.42
CA GLU A 75 14.36 -10.45 -21.76
C GLU A 75 13.38 -9.98 -22.83
N GLU A 76 12.07 -10.08 -22.60
CA GLU A 76 11.09 -9.55 -23.55
C GLU A 76 11.20 -8.01 -23.65
N LEU A 77 11.49 -7.35 -22.51
CA LEU A 77 11.79 -5.92 -22.46
C LEU A 77 13.17 -5.55 -23.03
N SER A 78 14.09 -6.50 -23.26
CA SER A 78 15.37 -6.20 -23.89
C SER A 78 15.20 -5.72 -25.34
N THR A 79 14.11 -6.13 -25.99
CA THR A 79 13.64 -5.57 -27.27
C THR A 79 13.35 -4.07 -27.17
N PHE A 80 13.06 -3.57 -25.96
CA PHE A 80 12.85 -2.18 -25.62
C PHE A 80 14.09 -1.49 -25.03
N GLU A 81 15.29 -2.08 -25.06
CA GLU A 81 16.54 -1.43 -24.58
C GLU A 81 16.84 -0.08 -25.25
N ASN A 82 16.34 0.14 -26.46
CA ASN A 82 16.43 1.43 -27.15
C ASN A 82 15.40 2.47 -26.69
N ILE A 83 14.46 2.13 -25.80
CA ILE A 83 13.48 3.06 -25.28
C ILE A 83 14.13 3.95 -24.21
N SER A 84 14.02 5.26 -24.41
CA SER A 84 14.46 6.24 -23.42
C SER A 84 13.76 5.99 -22.06
N PRO A 85 14.48 6.00 -20.93
CA PRO A 85 13.90 5.85 -19.59
C PRO A 85 12.71 6.79 -19.32
N ARG A 86 12.70 7.97 -19.96
CA ARG A 86 11.58 8.93 -19.90
C ARG A 86 10.29 8.39 -20.53
N ILE A 87 10.39 7.67 -21.64
CA ILE A 87 9.23 7.08 -22.33
C ILE A 87 8.69 5.92 -21.50
N ALA A 88 9.57 5.07 -20.96
CA ALA A 88 9.18 3.99 -20.06
C ALA A 88 8.46 4.52 -18.80
N MET A 89 8.99 5.59 -18.20
CA MET A 89 8.37 6.28 -17.07
C MET A 89 6.94 6.76 -17.38
N ILE A 90 6.74 7.43 -18.52
CA ILE A 90 5.42 7.92 -18.93
C ILE A 90 4.48 6.76 -19.19
N ALA A 91 4.91 5.74 -19.94
CA ALA A 91 4.10 4.58 -20.26
C ALA A 91 3.64 3.83 -19.00
N LEU A 92 4.57 3.54 -18.08
CA LEU A 92 4.26 2.90 -16.80
C LEU A 92 3.30 3.74 -15.95
N THR A 93 3.48 5.06 -15.93
CA THR A 93 2.60 5.97 -15.18
C THR A 93 1.18 5.95 -15.74
N VAL A 94 1.03 5.96 -17.08
CA VAL A 94 -0.28 5.89 -17.75
C VAL A 94 -0.96 4.54 -17.50
N VAL A 95 -0.22 3.43 -17.63
CA VAL A 95 -0.76 2.10 -17.32
C VAL A 95 -1.22 2.03 -15.86
N ALA A 96 -0.41 2.54 -14.93
CA ALA A 96 -0.74 2.52 -13.52
C ALA A 96 -1.96 3.39 -13.18
N ALA A 97 -2.11 4.55 -13.84
CA ALA A 97 -3.30 5.38 -13.72
C ALA A 97 -4.56 4.64 -14.20
N LEU A 98 -4.50 3.96 -15.35
CA LEU A 98 -5.65 3.19 -15.86
C LEU A 98 -6.02 2.00 -14.97
N VAL A 99 -5.03 1.28 -14.45
CA VAL A 99 -5.27 0.11 -13.58
C VAL A 99 -5.86 0.55 -12.23
N THR A 100 -5.52 1.75 -11.74
CA THR A 100 -6.07 2.27 -10.48
C THR A 100 -7.53 2.70 -10.56
N GLU A 101 -8.10 2.79 -11.75
CA GLU A 101 -9.53 3.11 -11.92
C GLU A 101 -10.44 1.92 -11.59
N VAL A 102 -9.91 0.69 -11.65
CA VAL A 102 -10.65 -0.56 -11.40
C VAL A 102 -10.25 -1.27 -10.11
N ALA A 103 -9.15 -0.84 -9.49
CA ALA A 103 -8.63 -1.43 -8.25
C ALA A 103 -8.21 -0.34 -7.27
N SER A 104 -8.23 -0.64 -5.97
CA SER A 104 -7.84 0.36 -4.96
C SER A 104 -6.39 0.83 -5.17
N ASN A 105 -6.13 2.12 -4.97
CA ASN A 105 -4.80 2.71 -5.15
C ASN A 105 -3.69 1.95 -4.40
N VAL A 106 -3.97 1.50 -3.17
CA VAL A 106 -3.02 0.73 -2.38
C VAL A 106 -2.77 -0.66 -3.00
N ALA A 107 -3.82 -1.33 -3.50
CA ALA A 107 -3.68 -2.60 -4.21
C ALA A 107 -2.83 -2.46 -5.48
N CYS A 108 -3.11 -1.44 -6.30
CA CYS A 108 -2.36 -1.17 -7.52
C CYS A 108 -0.89 -0.90 -7.24
N ALA A 109 -0.59 -0.01 -6.30
CA ALA A 109 0.80 0.31 -5.93
C ALA A 109 1.54 -0.95 -5.48
N THR A 110 0.90 -1.78 -4.68
CA THR A 110 1.49 -2.98 -4.10
C THR A 110 1.84 -4.04 -5.16
N VAL A 111 1.08 -4.13 -6.24
CA VAL A 111 1.32 -5.07 -7.35
C VAL A 111 2.30 -4.49 -8.38
N ILE A 112 2.15 -3.21 -8.74
CA ILE A 112 2.90 -2.58 -9.83
C ILE A 112 4.33 -2.20 -9.39
N LEU A 113 4.51 -1.69 -8.17
CA LEU A 113 5.81 -1.18 -7.71
C LEU A 113 6.94 -2.22 -7.70
N PRO A 114 6.72 -3.49 -7.29
CA PRO A 114 7.74 -4.53 -7.41
C PRO A 114 8.23 -4.74 -8.84
N VAL A 115 7.30 -4.77 -9.80
CA VAL A 115 7.61 -4.97 -11.23
C VAL A 115 8.44 -3.80 -11.76
N VAL A 116 8.03 -2.57 -11.41
CA VAL A 116 8.73 -1.34 -11.80
C VAL A 116 10.14 -1.27 -11.18
N ASN A 117 10.30 -1.74 -9.95
CA ASN A 117 11.61 -1.80 -9.29
C ASN A 117 12.57 -2.73 -10.04
N THR A 118 12.11 -3.94 -10.38
CA THR A 118 12.89 -4.91 -11.17
C THR A 118 13.28 -4.33 -12.53
N MET A 119 12.34 -3.66 -13.21
CA MET A 119 12.58 -3.02 -14.50
C MET A 119 13.62 -1.90 -14.41
N ALA A 120 13.58 -1.07 -13.37
CA ALA A 120 14.55 0.00 -13.17
C ALA A 120 15.98 -0.54 -12.96
N ILE A 121 16.13 -1.59 -12.16
CA ILE A 121 17.41 -2.25 -11.90
C ILE A 121 18.03 -2.76 -13.21
N LYS A 122 17.21 -3.36 -14.09
CA LYS A 122 17.65 -3.90 -15.38
C LYS A 122 18.01 -2.80 -16.40
N MET A 123 17.26 -1.70 -16.42
CA MET A 123 17.59 -0.52 -17.24
C MET A 123 18.85 0.24 -16.73
N GLY A 124 19.43 -0.16 -15.60
CA GLY A 124 20.58 0.50 -15.00
C GLY A 124 20.28 1.90 -14.46
N VAL A 125 19.01 2.21 -14.19
CA VAL A 125 18.56 3.51 -13.66
C VAL A 125 18.15 3.38 -12.20
N HIS A 126 18.21 4.49 -11.47
CA HIS A 126 17.78 4.50 -10.07
C HIS A 126 16.28 4.20 -9.96
N PRO A 127 15.82 3.20 -9.16
CA PRO A 127 14.41 2.79 -9.07
C PRO A 127 13.41 3.90 -8.77
N LEU A 128 13.80 4.85 -7.91
CA LEU A 128 12.98 6.03 -7.61
C LEU A 128 12.53 6.81 -8.85
N LEU A 129 13.32 6.82 -9.94
CA LEU A 129 12.99 7.55 -11.16
C LEU A 129 11.70 7.02 -11.80
N LEU A 130 11.48 5.71 -11.77
CA LEU A 130 10.26 5.08 -12.30
C LEU A 130 9.18 4.94 -11.22
N MET A 131 9.57 4.59 -9.99
CA MET A 131 8.62 4.30 -8.92
C MET A 131 7.86 5.53 -8.42
N MET A 132 8.50 6.70 -8.30
CA MET A 132 7.80 7.91 -7.82
C MET A 132 6.66 8.34 -8.76
N PRO A 133 6.89 8.55 -10.07
CA PRO A 133 5.83 8.93 -11.00
C PRO A 133 4.71 7.92 -11.05
N VAL A 134 5.03 6.62 -11.03
CA VAL A 134 4.04 5.53 -11.00
C VAL A 134 3.20 5.61 -9.73
N THR A 135 3.81 5.83 -8.56
CA THR A 135 3.07 5.95 -7.29
C THR A 135 2.10 7.14 -7.31
N ILE A 136 2.54 8.26 -7.88
CA ILE A 136 1.68 9.44 -8.07
C ILE A 136 0.55 9.12 -9.06
N GLY A 137 0.85 8.43 -10.16
CA GLY A 137 -0.12 8.00 -11.18
C GLY A 137 -1.21 7.09 -10.61
N VAL A 138 -0.85 6.13 -9.76
CA VAL A 138 -1.80 5.27 -9.04
C VAL A 138 -2.69 6.06 -8.07
N SER A 139 -2.31 7.28 -7.68
CA SER A 139 -3.17 8.12 -6.84
C SER A 139 -4.25 8.86 -7.64
N PHE A 140 -4.12 8.93 -8.98
CA PHE A 140 -5.06 9.59 -9.87
C PHE A 140 -6.17 8.65 -10.34
N ALA A 141 -7.07 8.32 -9.42
CA ALA A 141 -8.28 7.54 -9.68
C ALA A 141 -9.49 8.49 -9.80
N PHE A 142 -9.72 9.03 -11.00
CA PHE A 142 -10.71 10.09 -11.26
C PHE A 142 -11.74 9.73 -12.34
N MET A 143 -11.50 8.72 -13.17
CA MET A 143 -12.34 8.40 -14.32
C MET A 143 -13.58 7.57 -13.96
N PHE A 144 -13.50 6.69 -12.95
CA PHE A 144 -14.64 5.87 -12.55
C PHE A 144 -15.13 6.13 -11.13
N PRO A 145 -16.47 6.05 -10.90
CA PRO A 145 -17.05 6.23 -9.57
C PRO A 145 -16.64 5.12 -8.60
N VAL A 146 -16.35 3.93 -9.13
CA VAL A 146 -15.96 2.75 -8.35
C VAL A 146 -14.52 2.86 -7.82
N ALA A 147 -13.70 3.73 -8.43
CA ALA A 147 -12.27 3.77 -8.19
C ALA A 147 -11.91 4.21 -6.76
N THR A 148 -12.65 5.18 -6.19
CA THR A 148 -12.44 5.63 -4.80
C THR A 148 -13.74 5.96 -4.07
N PRO A 149 -13.80 5.73 -2.73
CA PRO A 149 -15.00 6.04 -1.94
C PRO A 149 -15.53 7.48 -2.07
N PRO A 150 -14.68 8.54 -2.13
CA PRO A 150 -15.15 9.90 -2.34
C PRO A 150 -15.88 10.08 -3.68
N ASN A 151 -15.36 9.48 -4.76
CA ASN A 151 -15.99 9.55 -6.08
C ASN A 151 -17.38 8.90 -6.07
N ALA A 152 -17.50 7.73 -5.44
CA ALA A 152 -18.77 7.02 -5.30
C ALA A 152 -19.84 7.84 -4.55
N ILE A 153 -19.46 8.49 -3.44
CA ILE A 153 -20.38 9.31 -2.62
C ILE A 153 -20.94 10.48 -3.43
N VAL A 154 -20.08 11.18 -4.18
CA VAL A 154 -20.50 12.34 -4.99
C VAL A 154 -21.36 11.90 -6.17
N PHE A 155 -21.01 10.78 -6.82
CA PHE A 155 -21.79 10.21 -7.92
C PHE A 155 -23.23 9.88 -7.51
N GLU A 156 -23.40 9.24 -6.35
CA GLU A 156 -24.72 8.91 -5.80
C GLU A 156 -25.48 10.16 -5.32
N SER A 157 -24.80 11.08 -4.62
CA SER A 157 -25.42 12.29 -4.07
C SER A 157 -25.89 13.29 -5.12
N LEU A 158 -25.23 13.35 -6.29
CA LEU A 158 -25.55 14.29 -7.36
C LEU A 158 -26.33 13.64 -8.53
N GLY A 159 -26.52 12.31 -8.52
CA GLY A 159 -27.22 11.60 -9.59
C GLY A 159 -26.52 11.71 -10.95
N LEU A 160 -25.19 11.74 -10.96
CA LEU A 160 -24.38 11.91 -12.18
C LEU A 160 -24.48 10.67 -13.08
N LYS A 161 -24.36 10.86 -14.40
CA LYS A 161 -24.19 9.76 -15.35
C LYS A 161 -22.72 9.34 -15.40
N THR A 162 -22.45 8.08 -15.69
CA THR A 162 -21.06 7.54 -15.78
C THR A 162 -20.19 8.27 -16.81
N ILE A 163 -20.79 8.98 -17.77
CA ILE A 163 -20.07 9.76 -18.79
C ILE A 163 -19.76 11.20 -18.37
N GLU A 164 -20.30 11.63 -17.22
CA GLU A 164 -20.12 12.97 -16.65
C GLU A 164 -19.03 13.01 -15.56
N MET A 165 -18.48 11.83 -15.22
CA MET A 165 -17.20 11.68 -14.52
C MET A 165 -16.06 11.69 -15.52
#